data_AF-A0A975LFJ8-F1
#
_entry.id   AF-A0A975LFJ8-F1
#
_cell.length_a   1.000
_cell.length_b   1.000
_cell.length_c   1.000
_cell.angle_alpha   90.00
_cell.angle_beta   90.00
_cell.angle_gamma   90.00
#
_symmetry.space_group_name_H-M   'P 1'
#
loop_
_entity.id
_entity.type
_entity.pdbx_description
1 polymer ?
#
loop_
_entity_poly.entity_id
_entity_poly.type
_entity_poly.pdbx_seq_one_letter_code
_entity_poly.pdbx_strand_id
1 'polypeptide(L)'
;MKKFFMIMIALMVAITVSACKKEVVKEGKFDKADGQYFAVSETANNGYVYWTVVTIKDKKITDVEWDGYNVDGGASKCLGDSKYQCSVDGNYKMKDIAQSPKGYWYEQADKATKWIVDNQKVKADVTFKEGKTDAISSVSITTETLFNLVDTALNTDPVAKGDYAKDGFYYIEAAASDNREYSYVAQYEDGTPVLDDNQEPVLFEATAGEYQDYTFGTFIIVNGRIVHADFNATYKLYDFKMEENKFVLSDGKKIVLCDENGDPLNTYLTKDTAGMNYGMRAAGGEWYEQADKVEAKLVADQSLNITIESGDWGPSGTIDGLSSVTFGHSVVDFNTILEDLNSKAK
;
A
#
# COMPACT_ATOMS: atom_id res chain seq x y z
N MET A 1 -15.09 46.50 88.35
CA MET A 1 -13.94 46.34 87.45
C MET A 1 -14.46 46.28 86.01
N LYS A 2 -13.80 47.06 85.15
CA LYS A 2 -14.00 47.37 83.71
C LYS A 2 -14.88 46.38 82.89
N LYS A 3 -16.04 46.84 82.39
CA LYS A 3 -16.38 47.35 81.03
C LYS A 3 -16.74 46.21 80.04
N PHE A 4 -18.01 45.96 79.66
CA PHE A 4 -18.96 46.66 78.75
C PHE A 4 -18.77 46.39 77.23
N PHE A 5 -19.93 46.21 76.54
CA PHE A 5 -20.26 46.23 75.09
C PHE A 5 -20.02 44.92 74.28
N MET A 6 -20.99 44.19 73.68
CA MET A 6 -22.26 44.46 72.92
C MET A 6 -22.04 44.63 71.39
N ILE A 7 -22.97 44.07 70.59
CA ILE A 7 -23.29 44.30 69.14
C ILE A 7 -22.71 43.22 68.18
N MET A 8 -23.50 42.21 67.74
CA MET A 8 -24.45 42.17 66.62
C MET A 8 -23.77 42.34 65.24
N ILE A 9 -23.85 41.31 64.37
CA ILE A 9 -24.16 41.39 62.93
C ILE A 9 -24.03 39.99 62.32
N ALA A 10 -25.10 39.58 61.66
CA ALA A 10 -25.19 38.42 60.80
C ALA A 10 -24.22 38.51 59.62
N LEU A 11 -23.57 37.40 59.27
CA LEU A 11 -23.27 37.12 57.87
C LEU A 11 -23.30 35.61 57.65
N MET A 12 -24.32 35.18 56.91
CA MET A 12 -24.33 33.91 56.20
C MET A 12 -23.00 33.75 55.47
N VAL A 13 -22.27 32.68 55.77
CA VAL A 13 -21.37 32.06 54.80
C VAL A 13 -21.91 30.66 54.59
N ALA A 14 -22.77 30.55 53.57
CA ALA A 14 -23.08 29.29 52.94
C ALA A 14 -21.76 28.73 52.42
N ILE A 15 -21.24 27.69 53.10
CA ILE A 15 -20.13 26.90 52.58
C ILE A 15 -20.71 26.12 51.41
N THR A 16 -20.52 26.66 50.21
CA THR A 16 -20.72 25.92 48.97
C THR A 16 -19.69 24.81 48.95
N VAL A 17 -20.12 23.61 49.31
CA VAL A 17 -19.39 22.37 49.00
C VAL A 17 -19.33 22.31 47.48
N SER A 18 -18.21 22.77 46.92
CA SER A 18 -17.89 22.56 45.53
C SER A 18 -17.74 21.05 45.36
N ALA A 19 -18.80 20.43 44.84
CA ALA A 19 -18.78 19.06 44.41
C ALA A 19 -17.73 18.96 43.28
N CYS A 20 -16.53 18.50 43.62
CA CYS A 20 -15.66 17.83 42.65
C CYS A 20 -16.49 16.68 42.08
N LYS A 21 -17.13 16.96 40.94
CA LYS A 21 -17.71 15.95 40.07
C LYS A 21 -16.52 15.13 39.58
N LYS A 22 -16.16 14.10 40.33
CA LYS A 22 -15.24 13.06 39.85
C LYS A 22 -15.96 12.47 38.65
N GLU A 23 -15.55 12.87 37.45
CA GLU A 23 -16.01 12.20 36.24
C GLU A 23 -15.73 10.71 36.47
N VAL A 24 -16.79 9.91 36.49
CA VAL A 24 -16.66 8.48 36.38
C VAL A 24 -16.08 8.27 34.99
N VAL A 25 -14.75 8.13 34.92
CA VAL A 25 -14.07 7.74 33.69
C VAL A 25 -14.65 6.38 33.35
N LYS A 26 -15.57 6.36 32.39
CA LYS A 26 -16.13 5.14 31.86
C LYS A 26 -14.95 4.37 31.27
N GLU A 27 -14.61 3.27 31.92
CA GLU A 27 -13.53 2.36 31.51
C GLU A 27 -13.75 2.00 30.05
N GLY A 28 -12.70 2.07 29.23
CA GLY A 28 -12.79 1.76 27.81
C GLY A 28 -13.22 0.31 27.58
N LYS A 29 -13.85 0.04 26.43
CA LYS A 29 -14.47 -1.27 26.17
C LYS A 29 -13.50 -2.35 25.68
N PHE A 30 -12.31 -1.97 25.23
CA PHE A 30 -11.37 -2.87 24.57
C PHE A 30 -10.35 -3.37 25.58
N ASP A 31 -10.41 -4.65 25.96
CA ASP A 31 -9.40 -5.26 26.83
C ASP A 31 -8.09 -5.56 26.07
N LYS A 32 -7.42 -4.48 25.66
CA LYS A 32 -6.17 -4.47 24.91
C LYS A 32 -5.16 -3.57 25.61
N ALA A 33 -3.88 -3.81 25.40
CA ALA A 33 -2.85 -2.91 25.92
C ALA A 33 -2.86 -1.60 25.13
N ASP A 34 -2.38 -0.52 25.74
CA ASP A 34 -2.16 0.72 25.02
C ASP A 34 -1.08 0.52 23.95
N GLY A 35 -1.33 1.03 22.74
CA GLY A 35 -0.43 0.83 21.60
C GLY A 35 -1.12 0.96 20.25
N GLN A 36 -0.34 0.81 19.19
CA GLN A 36 -0.79 0.77 17.81
C GLN A 36 -0.91 -0.69 17.36
N TYR A 37 -2.01 -1.02 16.69
CA TYR A 37 -2.32 -2.36 16.17
C TYR A 37 -2.44 -2.26 14.65
N PHE A 38 -1.79 -3.16 13.93
CA PHE A 38 -1.71 -3.10 12.46
C PHE A 38 -2.38 -4.31 11.81
N ALA A 39 -3.02 -4.08 10.66
CA ALA A 39 -3.43 -5.13 9.74
C ALA A 39 -3.37 -4.64 8.29
N VAL A 40 -3.09 -5.58 7.39
CA VAL A 40 -3.11 -5.40 5.93
C VAL A 40 -3.98 -6.50 5.31
N SER A 41 -4.63 -6.21 4.19
CA SER A 41 -5.45 -7.17 3.47
C SER A 41 -4.57 -8.19 2.74
N GLU A 42 -4.91 -9.47 2.87
CA GLU A 42 -4.17 -10.57 2.21
C GLU A 42 -4.26 -10.52 0.68
N THR A 43 -5.30 -9.90 0.12
CA THR A 43 -5.51 -9.80 -1.33
C THR A 43 -5.89 -8.39 -1.75
N ALA A 44 -5.46 -8.02 -2.96
CA ALA A 44 -5.84 -6.75 -3.56
C ALA A 44 -7.32 -6.77 -4.00
N ASN A 45 -8.04 -5.68 -3.74
CA ASN A 45 -9.38 -5.45 -4.24
C ASN A 45 -9.34 -4.30 -5.26
N ASN A 46 -9.65 -4.61 -6.52
CA ASN A 46 -9.52 -3.67 -7.66
C ASN A 46 -8.10 -3.07 -7.76
N GLY A 47 -7.08 -3.92 -7.59
CA GLY A 47 -5.67 -3.53 -7.63
C GLY A 47 -5.17 -2.83 -6.37
N TYR A 48 -6.00 -2.64 -5.33
CA TYR A 48 -5.58 -2.01 -4.07
C TYR A 48 -5.48 -3.01 -2.92
N VAL A 49 -4.32 -3.07 -2.29
CA VAL A 49 -4.11 -3.68 -0.97
C VAL A 49 -4.42 -2.60 0.08
N TYR A 50 -5.31 -2.88 1.02
CA TYR A 50 -5.71 -1.94 2.07
C TYR A 50 -5.07 -2.30 3.40
N TRP A 51 -4.80 -1.30 4.23
CA TRP A 51 -4.25 -1.49 5.56
C TRP A 51 -4.85 -0.51 6.57
N THR A 52 -4.75 -0.83 7.85
CA THR A 52 -5.21 0.03 8.94
C THR A 52 -4.24 0.00 10.11
N VAL A 53 -4.17 1.14 10.81
CA VAL A 53 -3.53 1.25 12.12
C VAL A 53 -4.59 1.68 13.13
N VAL A 54 -4.79 0.91 14.18
CA VAL A 54 -5.73 1.21 15.27
C VAL A 54 -4.93 1.56 16.51
N THR A 55 -5.14 2.76 17.06
CA THR A 55 -4.49 3.17 18.31
C THR A 55 -5.43 2.96 19.49
N ILE A 56 -5.00 2.15 20.47
CA ILE A 56 -5.69 2.00 21.76
C ILE A 56 -4.96 2.82 22.83
N LYS A 57 -5.72 3.61 23.61
CA LYS A 57 -5.28 4.22 24.87
C LYS A 57 -6.39 4.15 25.90
N ASP A 58 -6.05 3.84 27.15
CA ASP A 58 -7.03 3.71 28.24
C ASP A 58 -8.22 2.82 27.86
N LYS A 59 -7.93 1.70 27.19
CA LYS A 59 -8.92 0.70 26.73
C LYS A 59 -9.92 1.25 25.69
N LYS A 60 -9.63 2.37 25.02
CA LYS A 60 -10.45 3.00 23.98
C LYS A 60 -9.70 3.09 22.67
N ILE A 61 -10.41 2.99 21.55
CA ILE A 61 -9.87 3.38 20.25
C ILE A 61 -9.75 4.91 20.26
N THR A 62 -8.54 5.43 20.19
CA THR A 62 -8.29 6.87 20.12
C THR A 62 -8.02 7.36 18.71
N ASP A 63 -7.59 6.47 17.83
CA ASP A 63 -7.30 6.79 16.43
C ASP A 63 -7.44 5.55 15.54
N VAL A 64 -7.83 5.77 14.29
CA VAL A 64 -7.89 4.74 13.23
C VAL A 64 -7.40 5.37 11.94
N GLU A 65 -6.31 4.85 11.40
CA GLU A 65 -5.81 5.19 10.07
C GLU A 65 -6.30 4.14 9.08
N TRP A 66 -6.73 4.57 7.88
CA TRP A 66 -7.13 3.65 6.83
C TRP A 66 -6.65 4.16 5.48
N ASP A 67 -5.88 3.31 4.80
CA ASP A 67 -5.31 3.63 3.50
C ASP A 67 -5.18 2.33 2.67
N GLY A 68 -4.60 2.45 1.48
CA GLY A 68 -4.18 1.34 0.67
C GLY A 68 -3.17 1.76 -0.38
N TYR A 69 -2.55 0.81 -1.05
CA TYR A 69 -1.63 1.06 -2.14
C TYR A 69 -1.99 0.20 -3.34
N ASN A 70 -1.60 0.64 -4.53
CA ASN A 70 -1.89 -0.10 -5.74
C ASN A 70 -0.76 -1.09 -6.05
N VAL A 71 -1.10 -2.33 -6.40
CA VAL A 71 -0.13 -3.40 -6.71
C VAL A 71 0.72 -3.11 -7.95
N ASP A 72 0.27 -2.19 -8.80
CA ASP A 72 1.03 -1.73 -9.98
C ASP A 72 2.02 -0.59 -9.62
N GLY A 73 2.07 -0.16 -8.35
CA GLY A 73 2.98 0.87 -7.88
C GLY A 73 2.94 2.15 -8.73
N GLY A 74 4.09 2.57 -9.23
CA GLY A 74 4.30 3.73 -10.11
C GLY A 74 3.75 3.57 -11.53
N ALA A 75 3.31 2.37 -11.92
CA ALA A 75 2.59 2.14 -13.18
C ALA A 75 1.09 2.41 -13.01
N SER A 76 0.60 2.48 -11.76
CA SER A 76 -0.77 2.87 -11.49
C SER A 76 -1.00 4.37 -11.72
N LYS A 77 -2.28 4.76 -11.78
CA LYS A 77 -2.69 6.18 -11.84
C LYS A 77 -2.27 7.01 -10.63
N CYS A 78 -1.92 6.34 -9.53
CA CYS A 78 -1.45 6.99 -8.31
C CYS A 78 0.07 7.15 -8.28
N LEU A 79 0.80 6.66 -9.30
CA LEU A 79 2.24 6.90 -9.44
C LEU A 79 3.04 6.55 -8.16
N GLY A 80 2.64 5.47 -7.49
CA GLY A 80 3.26 5.01 -6.24
C GLY A 80 2.71 5.67 -4.97
N ASP A 81 1.93 6.76 -5.07
CA ASP A 81 1.27 7.34 -3.92
C ASP A 81 0.27 6.37 -3.28
N SER A 82 0.11 6.48 -1.97
CA SER A 82 -0.97 5.80 -1.28
C SER A 82 -2.32 6.28 -1.82
N LYS A 83 -3.34 5.44 -1.66
CA LYS A 83 -4.69 5.74 -2.13
C LYS A 83 -5.26 6.98 -1.46
N TYR A 84 -4.99 7.17 -0.17
CA TYR A 84 -5.37 8.36 0.57
C TYR A 84 -4.74 9.60 -0.05
N GLN A 85 -3.40 9.62 -0.19
CA GLN A 85 -2.68 10.77 -0.75
C GLN A 85 -3.09 11.05 -2.20
N CYS A 86 -3.12 10.02 -3.03
CA CYS A 86 -3.61 10.09 -4.41
C CYS A 86 -5.05 10.64 -4.49
N SER A 87 -5.90 10.36 -3.49
CA SER A 87 -7.24 10.93 -3.41
C SER A 87 -7.27 12.37 -2.92
N VAL A 88 -6.37 12.77 -2.02
CA VAL A 88 -6.19 14.18 -1.58
C VAL A 88 -5.77 15.04 -2.78
N ASP A 89 -4.86 14.52 -3.60
CA ASP A 89 -4.35 15.21 -4.78
C ASP A 89 -5.34 15.21 -5.96
N GLY A 90 -6.49 14.54 -5.81
CA GLY A 90 -7.53 14.44 -6.84
C GLY A 90 -7.17 13.54 -8.01
N ASN A 91 -6.07 12.78 -7.91
CA ASN A 91 -5.62 11.80 -8.91
C ASN A 91 -6.41 10.50 -8.80
N TYR A 92 -6.85 10.13 -7.59
CA TYR A 92 -7.82 9.05 -7.37
C TYR A 92 -9.26 9.56 -7.58
N LYS A 93 -9.65 9.71 -8.85
CA LYS A 93 -11.03 10.07 -9.20
C LYS A 93 -11.90 8.83 -9.10
N MET A 94 -12.74 8.76 -8.06
CA MET A 94 -13.94 7.92 -8.11
C MET A 94 -14.70 8.32 -9.40
N LYS A 95 -15.03 7.36 -10.28
CA LYS A 95 -15.68 7.64 -11.57
C LYS A 95 -16.79 8.68 -11.36
N ASP A 96 -16.57 9.86 -11.94
CA ASP A 96 -17.36 11.08 -11.83
C ASP A 96 -17.63 11.57 -10.39
N ILE A 97 -17.07 12.72 -9.99
CA ILE A 97 -17.50 13.46 -8.78
C ILE A 97 -19.02 13.72 -8.79
N ALA A 98 -19.63 13.83 -9.97
CA ALA A 98 -21.08 13.90 -10.14
C ALA A 98 -21.83 12.64 -9.66
N GLN A 99 -21.17 11.47 -9.65
CA GLN A 99 -21.69 10.18 -9.18
C GLN A 99 -21.17 9.78 -7.78
N SER A 100 -20.23 10.53 -7.20
CA SER A 100 -19.82 10.40 -5.80
C SER A 100 -20.35 11.57 -4.95
N PRO A 101 -21.66 11.63 -4.65
CA PRO A 101 -22.29 12.75 -3.94
C PRO A 101 -21.79 12.93 -2.49
N LYS A 102 -20.89 12.05 -2.02
CA LYS A 102 -20.37 12.03 -0.65
C LYS A 102 -18.91 12.51 -0.53
N GLY A 103 -18.28 12.89 -1.65
CA GLY A 103 -16.93 13.46 -1.70
C GLY A 103 -15.89 12.51 -2.28
N TYR A 104 -14.62 12.89 -2.15
CA TYR A 104 -13.47 12.07 -2.52
C TYR A 104 -13.32 10.85 -1.59
N TRP A 105 -12.48 9.89 -1.97
CA TRP A 105 -12.28 8.68 -1.17
C TRP A 105 -11.71 9.02 0.21
N TYR A 106 -10.69 9.89 0.30
CA TYR A 106 -10.06 10.26 1.57
C TYR A 106 -11.07 10.91 2.55
N GLU A 107 -11.92 11.83 2.08
CA GLU A 107 -12.94 12.47 2.93
C GLU A 107 -13.95 11.47 3.47
N GLN A 108 -14.23 10.41 2.71
CA GLN A 108 -15.12 9.35 3.12
C GLN A 108 -14.42 8.35 4.06
N ALA A 109 -13.15 8.06 3.82
CA ALA A 109 -12.31 7.28 4.73
C ALA A 109 -12.24 7.96 6.12
N ASP A 110 -11.96 9.26 6.17
CA ASP A 110 -11.94 10.06 7.40
C ASP A 110 -13.27 10.01 8.17
N LYS A 111 -14.40 10.11 7.46
CA LYS A 111 -15.72 9.99 8.07
C LYS A 111 -15.94 8.61 8.67
N ALA A 112 -15.46 7.55 8.00
CA ALA A 112 -15.62 6.18 8.46
C ALA A 112 -14.72 5.87 9.67
N THR A 113 -13.45 6.27 9.63
CA THR A 113 -12.51 6.08 10.75
C THR A 113 -12.93 6.90 11.96
N LYS A 114 -13.29 8.18 11.76
CA LYS A 114 -13.85 9.02 12.83
C LYS A 114 -15.10 8.43 13.45
N TRP A 115 -15.98 7.83 12.64
CA TRP A 115 -17.17 7.17 13.17
C TRP A 115 -16.82 6.01 14.10
N ILE A 116 -15.80 5.20 13.78
CA ILE A 116 -15.31 4.11 14.64
C ILE A 116 -14.79 4.68 15.97
N VAL A 117 -13.98 5.74 15.91
CA VAL A 117 -13.45 6.44 17.10
C VAL A 117 -14.58 7.01 17.96
N ASP A 118 -15.52 7.75 17.37
CA ASP A 118 -16.58 8.43 18.13
C ASP A 118 -17.57 7.43 18.75
N ASN A 119 -17.88 6.33 18.04
CA ASN A 119 -18.90 5.37 18.48
C ASN A 119 -18.31 4.19 19.25
N GLN A 120 -16.98 4.00 19.20
CA GLN A 120 -16.29 2.83 19.73
C GLN A 120 -17.01 1.55 19.25
N LYS A 121 -17.22 1.38 17.94
CA LYS A 121 -17.91 0.22 17.35
C LYS A 121 -17.04 -0.43 16.29
N VAL A 122 -16.93 -1.76 16.34
CA VAL A 122 -16.12 -2.58 15.43
C VAL A 122 -17.00 -3.56 14.66
N LYS A 123 -16.40 -4.50 13.91
CA LYS A 123 -17.13 -5.40 13.00
C LYS A 123 -18.31 -6.11 13.65
N ALA A 124 -18.15 -6.63 14.87
CA ALA A 124 -19.21 -7.31 15.61
C ALA A 124 -20.41 -6.41 15.98
N ASP A 125 -20.24 -5.09 15.99
CA ASP A 125 -21.26 -4.11 16.39
C ASP A 125 -22.10 -3.58 15.21
N VAL A 126 -21.74 -3.94 13.96
CA VAL A 126 -22.25 -3.31 12.73
C VAL A 126 -22.63 -4.36 11.68
N THR A 127 -23.82 -4.19 11.07
CA THR A 127 -24.27 -5.03 9.96
C THR A 127 -23.89 -4.41 8.62
N PHE A 128 -23.51 -5.25 7.67
CA PHE A 128 -23.17 -4.86 6.31
C PHE A 128 -24.11 -5.49 5.28
N LYS A 129 -24.38 -4.73 4.22
CA LYS A 129 -25.05 -5.18 3.00
C LYS A 129 -24.25 -4.68 1.82
N GLU A 130 -23.80 -5.59 0.95
CA GLU A 130 -22.98 -5.26 -0.23
C GLU A 130 -21.74 -4.42 0.11
N GLY A 131 -21.06 -4.75 1.22
CA GLY A 131 -19.88 -4.03 1.68
C GLY A 131 -20.13 -2.68 2.36
N LYS A 132 -21.38 -2.25 2.51
CA LYS A 132 -21.79 -0.95 3.09
C LYS A 132 -22.63 -1.14 4.34
N THR A 133 -22.72 -0.09 5.15
CA THR A 133 -23.55 -0.07 6.37
C THR A 133 -24.36 1.21 6.48
N ASP A 134 -25.63 1.09 6.90
CA ASP A 134 -26.51 2.24 7.14
C ASP A 134 -26.09 3.05 8.38
N ALA A 135 -25.23 2.49 9.24
CA ALA A 135 -24.70 3.17 10.41
C ALA A 135 -23.82 4.39 10.04
N ILE A 136 -23.26 4.41 8.83
CA ILE A 136 -22.39 5.48 8.30
C ILE A 136 -22.98 6.02 6.99
N SER A 137 -24.15 6.64 7.07
CA SER A 137 -24.85 7.20 5.89
C SER A 137 -24.16 8.42 5.23
N SER A 138 -23.09 8.92 5.84
CA SER A 138 -22.27 10.02 5.33
C SER A 138 -21.29 9.60 4.25
N VAL A 139 -21.11 8.30 4.00
CA VAL A 139 -20.20 7.74 2.99
C VAL A 139 -20.95 6.84 1.99
N SER A 140 -20.38 6.68 0.81
CA SER A 140 -20.87 5.79 -0.25
C SER A 140 -19.86 4.69 -0.62
N ILE A 141 -18.61 4.77 -0.14
CA ILE A 141 -17.60 3.72 -0.28
C ILE A 141 -17.96 2.45 0.50
N THR A 142 -17.40 1.32 0.11
CA THR A 142 -17.50 0.05 0.85
C THR A 142 -16.62 0.12 2.10
N THR A 143 -17.23 0.16 3.27
CA THR A 143 -16.52 0.24 4.56
C THR A 143 -16.30 -1.11 5.21
N GLU A 144 -16.89 -2.20 4.69
CA GLU A 144 -16.71 -3.53 5.28
C GLU A 144 -15.23 -3.94 5.36
N THR A 145 -14.43 -3.64 4.33
CA THR A 145 -12.99 -3.90 4.34
C THR A 145 -12.28 -3.21 5.50
N LEU A 146 -12.61 -1.94 5.80
CA LEU A 146 -12.06 -1.23 6.96
C LEU A 146 -12.41 -1.95 8.27
N PHE A 147 -13.68 -2.31 8.47
CA PHE A 147 -14.11 -2.98 9.70
C PHE A 147 -13.48 -4.36 9.88
N ASN A 148 -13.31 -5.11 8.79
CA ASN A 148 -12.59 -6.38 8.83
C ASN A 148 -11.13 -6.18 9.22
N LEU A 149 -10.45 -5.19 8.64
CA LEU A 149 -9.06 -4.86 8.98
C LEU A 149 -8.92 -4.39 10.43
N VAL A 150 -9.86 -3.58 10.94
CA VAL A 150 -9.87 -3.16 12.35
C VAL A 150 -10.02 -4.37 13.28
N ASP A 151 -10.88 -5.34 12.93
CA ASP A 151 -11.03 -6.57 13.70
C ASP A 151 -9.75 -7.42 13.65
N THR A 152 -9.15 -7.58 12.47
CA THR A 152 -7.86 -8.27 12.29
C THR A 152 -6.74 -7.60 13.11
N ALA A 153 -6.62 -6.28 13.05
CA ALA A 153 -5.62 -5.52 13.80
C ALA A 153 -5.84 -5.69 15.30
N LEU A 154 -7.07 -5.59 15.78
CA LEU A 154 -7.38 -5.80 17.19
C LEU A 154 -7.18 -7.25 17.65
N ASN A 155 -7.00 -8.22 16.75
CA ASN A 155 -6.64 -9.60 17.08
C ASN A 155 -5.13 -9.86 17.12
N THR A 156 -4.29 -8.87 16.86
CA THR A 156 -2.82 -8.96 17.01
C THR A 156 -2.35 -8.36 18.34
N ASP A 157 -1.05 -8.50 18.61
CA ASP A 157 -0.34 -7.77 19.66
C ASP A 157 -0.02 -6.33 19.19
N PRO A 158 0.09 -5.36 20.13
CA PRO A 158 0.50 -4.02 19.75
C PRO A 158 1.90 -4.05 19.10
N VAL A 159 2.08 -3.26 18.05
CA VAL A 159 3.34 -3.13 17.33
C VAL A 159 4.41 -2.65 18.29
N ALA A 160 5.43 -3.48 18.50
CA ALA A 160 6.56 -3.15 19.35
C ALA A 160 7.30 -1.91 18.80
N LYS A 161 7.90 -1.13 19.70
CA LYS A 161 8.72 0.01 19.31
C LYS A 161 9.94 -0.46 18.49
N GLY A 162 10.23 0.22 17.39
CA GLY A 162 11.41 0.01 16.56
C GLY A 162 12.32 1.22 16.45
N ASP A 163 13.21 1.17 15.47
CA ASP A 163 14.34 2.09 15.30
C ASP A 163 14.10 3.18 14.26
N TYR A 164 13.06 3.07 13.43
CA TYR A 164 12.72 4.12 12.47
C TYR A 164 12.13 5.34 13.20
N ALA A 165 12.58 6.54 12.84
CA ALA A 165 12.15 7.78 13.45
C ALA A 165 10.80 8.28 12.90
N LYS A 166 10.40 7.82 11.71
CA LYS A 166 9.19 8.27 11.02
C LYS A 166 8.31 7.09 10.61
N ASP A 167 7.10 7.07 11.15
CA ASP A 167 6.04 6.17 10.72
C ASP A 167 5.42 6.62 9.39
N GLY A 168 4.69 5.71 8.74
CA GLY A 168 3.88 6.01 7.57
C GLY A 168 4.07 5.03 6.42
N PHE A 169 3.48 5.41 5.29
CA PHE A 169 3.57 4.70 4.03
C PHE A 169 4.79 5.19 3.23
N TYR A 170 5.54 4.26 2.65
CA TYR A 170 6.69 4.55 1.81
C TYR A 170 6.61 3.74 0.52
N TYR A 171 6.81 4.44 -0.60
CA TYR A 171 6.99 3.85 -1.92
C TYR A 171 8.32 4.32 -2.50
N ILE A 172 9.12 3.38 -2.99
CA ILE A 172 10.49 3.63 -3.43
C ILE A 172 10.75 2.82 -4.69
N GLU A 173 11.30 3.47 -5.71
CA GLU A 173 11.69 2.86 -6.98
C GLU A 173 13.22 2.83 -7.09
N ALA A 174 13.74 1.75 -7.66
CA ALA A 174 15.09 1.65 -8.15
C ALA A 174 15.05 1.26 -9.63
N ALA A 175 15.81 1.99 -10.45
CA ALA A 175 16.03 1.58 -11.84
C ALA A 175 16.54 0.14 -11.87
N ALA A 176 16.01 -0.68 -12.77
CA ALA A 176 16.48 -2.05 -12.90
C ALA A 176 17.99 -2.07 -13.17
N SER A 177 18.71 -2.92 -12.45
CA SER A 177 20.16 -3.08 -12.61
C SER A 177 20.57 -3.83 -13.87
N ASP A 178 19.61 -4.28 -14.69
CA ASP A 178 19.86 -4.99 -15.95
C ASP A 178 19.74 -4.08 -17.18
N ASN A 179 20.62 -4.28 -18.16
CA ASN A 179 20.65 -3.51 -19.40
C ASN A 179 20.16 -4.39 -20.56
N ARG A 180 18.88 -4.77 -20.54
CA ARG A 180 18.28 -5.63 -21.57
C ARG A 180 17.87 -4.85 -22.81
N GLU A 181 18.36 -5.27 -23.97
CA GLU A 181 17.76 -4.89 -25.26
C GLU A 181 16.67 -5.91 -25.59
N TYR A 182 15.49 -5.43 -25.95
CA TYR A 182 14.39 -6.27 -26.40
C TYR A 182 14.03 -5.94 -27.85
N SER A 183 13.71 -6.96 -28.62
CA SER A 183 13.20 -6.80 -29.98
C SER A 183 11.83 -7.46 -30.07
N TYR A 184 10.85 -6.72 -30.57
CA TYR A 184 9.47 -7.17 -30.70
C TYR A 184 9.01 -7.15 -32.15
N VAL A 185 8.10 -8.06 -32.49
CA VAL A 185 7.46 -8.12 -33.79
C VAL A 185 6.02 -7.65 -33.66
N ALA A 186 5.58 -6.72 -34.50
CA ALA A 186 4.15 -6.41 -34.62
C ALA A 186 3.44 -7.46 -35.48
N GLN A 187 2.29 -7.93 -35.00
CA GLN A 187 1.41 -8.81 -35.75
C GLN A 187 -0.05 -8.32 -35.70
N TYR A 188 -0.82 -8.62 -36.72
CA TYR A 188 -2.28 -8.53 -36.68
C TYR A 188 -2.85 -9.64 -35.78
N GLU A 189 -4.08 -9.50 -35.31
CA GLU A 189 -4.75 -10.53 -34.49
C GLU A 189 -4.82 -11.92 -35.16
N ASP A 190 -4.73 -11.99 -36.48
CA ASP A 190 -4.72 -13.25 -37.23
C ASP A 190 -3.33 -13.92 -37.31
N GLY A 191 -2.32 -13.35 -36.62
CA GLY A 191 -0.94 -13.84 -36.61
C GLY A 191 -0.11 -13.40 -37.82
N THR A 192 -0.67 -12.59 -38.71
CA THR A 192 0.09 -12.06 -39.85
C THR A 192 1.04 -10.97 -39.37
N PRO A 193 2.35 -11.03 -39.68
CA PRO A 193 3.28 -9.96 -39.32
C PRO A 193 2.91 -8.66 -40.03
N VAL A 194 3.04 -7.54 -39.32
CA VAL A 194 3.00 -6.22 -39.94
C VAL A 194 4.32 -6.04 -40.67
N LEU A 195 4.26 -5.73 -41.96
CA LEU A 195 5.44 -5.56 -42.81
C LEU A 195 5.71 -4.07 -43.08
N ASP A 196 6.97 -3.70 -43.21
CA ASP A 196 7.42 -2.38 -43.65
C ASP A 196 7.32 -2.21 -45.18
N ASP A 197 7.74 -1.05 -45.69
CA ASP A 197 7.74 -0.74 -47.13
C ASP A 197 8.62 -1.70 -47.96
N ASN A 198 9.57 -2.39 -47.32
CA ASN A 198 10.46 -3.37 -47.94
C ASN A 198 9.96 -4.82 -47.83
N GLN A 199 8.75 -5.03 -47.30
CA GLN A 199 8.17 -6.36 -47.04
C GLN A 199 8.89 -7.15 -45.92
N GLU A 200 9.60 -6.47 -45.02
CA GLU A 200 10.21 -7.09 -43.84
C GLU A 200 9.33 -6.88 -42.60
N PRO A 201 9.30 -7.80 -41.62
CA PRO A 201 8.56 -7.60 -40.39
C PRO A 201 8.97 -6.29 -39.69
N VAL A 202 7.99 -5.51 -39.27
CA VAL A 202 8.23 -4.33 -38.45
C VAL A 202 8.78 -4.79 -37.10
N LEU A 203 10.06 -4.54 -36.91
CA LEU A 203 10.77 -4.76 -35.66
C LEU A 203 10.75 -3.48 -34.82
N PHE A 204 10.38 -3.63 -33.56
CA PHE A 204 10.56 -2.59 -32.56
C PHE A 204 11.74 -2.99 -31.69
N GLU A 205 12.84 -2.23 -31.80
CA GLU A 205 13.98 -2.38 -30.91
C GLU A 205 13.81 -1.45 -29.70
N ALA A 206 14.13 -2.00 -28.55
CA ALA A 206 13.92 -1.40 -27.26
C ALA A 206 15.21 -1.49 -26.45
N THR A 207 15.87 -0.37 -26.18
CA THR A 207 17.03 -0.37 -25.26
C THR A 207 16.56 -0.23 -23.81
N ALA A 208 17.16 -0.93 -22.84
CA ALA A 208 16.81 -0.77 -21.41
C ALA A 208 16.83 0.68 -20.89
N GLY A 209 17.54 1.60 -21.57
CA GLY A 209 17.49 3.04 -21.25
C GLY A 209 16.23 3.77 -21.72
N GLU A 210 15.51 3.22 -22.70
CA GLU A 210 14.24 3.76 -23.22
C GLU A 210 13.00 3.17 -22.52
N TYR A 211 13.17 2.02 -21.85
CA TYR A 211 12.11 1.25 -21.19
C TYR A 211 12.43 1.18 -19.70
N GLN A 212 11.71 1.95 -18.89
CA GLN A 212 11.93 1.94 -17.45
C GLN A 212 11.25 0.73 -16.82
N ASP A 213 11.89 -0.43 -16.94
CA ASP A 213 11.72 -1.49 -15.95
C ASP A 213 12.35 -0.95 -14.66
N TYR A 214 11.56 -0.90 -13.59
CA TYR A 214 12.05 -0.57 -12.27
C TYR A 214 11.53 -1.59 -11.28
N THR A 215 12.38 -1.89 -10.32
CA THR A 215 11.99 -2.62 -9.12
C THR A 215 11.53 -1.57 -8.10
N PHE A 216 10.50 -1.89 -7.34
CA PHE A 216 9.98 -1.00 -6.32
C PHE A 216 9.66 -1.76 -5.03
N GLY A 217 9.67 -1.02 -3.93
CA GLY A 217 9.28 -1.50 -2.63
C GLY A 217 8.20 -0.62 -2.04
N THR A 218 7.18 -1.25 -1.49
CA THR A 218 6.13 -0.62 -0.70
C THR A 218 6.31 -1.03 0.76
N PHE A 219 6.39 -0.06 1.67
CA PHE A 219 6.62 -0.29 3.08
C PHE A 219 5.62 0.46 3.95
N ILE A 220 5.24 -0.15 5.06
CA ILE A 220 4.46 0.51 6.11
C ILE A 220 5.25 0.42 7.40
N ILE A 221 5.51 1.59 8.00
CA ILE A 221 6.22 1.72 9.28
C ILE A 221 5.24 2.19 10.35
N VAL A 222 5.16 1.44 11.44
CA VAL A 222 4.29 1.74 12.60
C VAL A 222 5.11 1.59 13.87
N ASN A 223 5.05 2.58 14.75
CA ASN A 223 5.83 2.65 15.99
C ASN A 223 7.34 2.41 15.76
N GLY A 224 7.88 2.90 14.65
CA GLY A 224 9.26 2.73 14.24
C GLY A 224 9.63 1.35 13.72
N ARG A 225 8.67 0.46 13.44
CA ARG A 225 8.92 -0.87 12.83
C ARG A 225 8.32 -1.00 11.45
N ILE A 226 9.06 -1.64 10.54
CA ILE A 226 8.49 -2.17 9.29
C ILE A 226 7.50 -3.27 9.68
N VAL A 227 6.22 -3.04 9.44
CA VAL A 227 5.12 -4.00 9.69
C VAL A 227 4.60 -4.61 8.40
N HIS A 228 4.92 -4.01 7.26
CA HIS A 228 4.61 -4.50 5.92
C HIS A 228 5.75 -4.15 4.97
N ALA A 229 6.09 -5.08 4.10
CA ALA A 229 7.00 -4.90 2.98
C ALA A 229 6.43 -5.68 1.79
N ASP A 230 6.49 -5.09 0.60
CA ASP A 230 6.04 -5.68 -0.66
C ASP A 230 7.01 -5.21 -1.74
N PHE A 231 7.82 -6.13 -2.25
CA PHE A 231 8.77 -5.90 -3.33
C PHE A 231 8.19 -6.42 -4.63
N ASN A 232 8.20 -5.57 -5.65
CA ASN A 232 7.70 -5.93 -6.98
C ASN A 232 8.54 -5.24 -8.05
N ALA A 233 8.34 -5.58 -9.32
CA ALA A 233 8.98 -4.89 -10.42
C ALA A 233 8.01 -4.73 -11.59
N THR A 234 8.09 -3.59 -12.27
CA THR A 234 7.22 -3.32 -13.42
C THR A 234 7.76 -3.90 -14.71
N TYR A 235 6.83 -4.24 -15.59
CA TYR A 235 7.02 -4.35 -17.04
C TYR A 235 6.34 -3.16 -17.69
N LYS A 236 7.04 -2.03 -17.85
CA LYS A 236 6.47 -0.91 -18.62
C LYS A 236 6.70 -1.12 -20.11
N LEU A 237 6.02 -2.13 -20.66
CA LEU A 237 5.80 -2.24 -22.11
C LEU A 237 4.60 -1.37 -22.50
N TYR A 238 4.80 -0.05 -22.36
CA TYR A 238 4.02 1.11 -22.84
C TYR A 238 2.49 1.22 -22.64
N ASP A 239 2.13 2.48 -22.34
CA ASP A 239 0.84 3.15 -22.50
C ASP A 239 0.73 3.69 -23.94
N PHE A 240 0.24 2.88 -24.87
CA PHE A 240 -0.13 3.33 -26.23
C PHE A 240 -1.59 3.78 -26.26
N LYS A 241 -2.03 4.43 -27.35
CA LYS A 241 -3.42 4.85 -27.51
C LYS A 241 -4.33 3.62 -27.61
N MET A 242 -4.77 3.12 -26.46
CA MET A 242 -5.56 1.91 -26.31
C MET A 242 -7.03 2.22 -26.55
N GLU A 243 -7.64 1.55 -27.53
CA GLU A 243 -9.08 1.31 -27.53
C GLU A 243 -9.30 -0.16 -27.19
N GLU A 244 -9.99 -0.44 -26.08
CA GLU A 244 -10.30 -1.81 -25.63
C GLU A 244 -9.05 -2.71 -25.47
N ASN A 245 -7.97 -2.15 -24.91
CA ASN A 245 -6.69 -2.82 -24.67
C ASN A 245 -5.96 -3.33 -25.92
N LYS A 246 -6.14 -2.66 -27.07
CA LYS A 246 -5.50 -3.02 -28.34
C LYS A 246 -4.97 -1.78 -29.06
N PHE A 247 -3.82 -1.92 -29.70
CA PHE A 247 -3.26 -0.91 -30.59
C PHE A 247 -4.12 -0.78 -31.84
N VAL A 248 -4.42 0.44 -32.30
CA VAL A 248 -5.26 0.67 -33.48
C VAL A 248 -4.44 1.34 -34.59
N LEU A 249 -4.40 0.73 -35.77
CA LEU A 249 -3.81 1.31 -36.98
C LEU A 249 -4.74 2.36 -37.60
N SER A 250 -4.17 3.21 -38.46
CA SER A 250 -4.88 4.21 -39.28
C SER A 250 -6.01 3.63 -40.16
N ASP A 251 -6.04 2.31 -40.39
CA ASP A 251 -7.04 1.60 -41.20
C ASP A 251 -8.11 0.87 -40.36
N GLY A 252 -8.07 1.02 -39.02
CA GLY A 252 -9.05 0.43 -38.09
C GLY A 252 -8.77 -1.02 -37.68
N LYS A 253 -7.63 -1.62 -38.08
CA LYS A 253 -7.22 -2.94 -37.60
C LYS A 253 -6.45 -2.86 -36.28
N LYS A 254 -6.71 -3.83 -35.41
CA LYS A 254 -6.05 -4.00 -34.11
C LYS A 254 -4.74 -4.79 -34.28
N ILE A 255 -3.64 -4.32 -33.68
CA ILE A 255 -2.35 -5.03 -33.68
C ILE A 255 -1.98 -5.50 -32.27
N VAL A 256 -1.23 -6.59 -32.21
CA VAL A 256 -0.69 -7.20 -30.99
C VAL A 256 0.83 -7.17 -31.10
N LEU A 257 1.51 -6.73 -30.04
CA LEU A 257 2.95 -6.89 -29.93
C LEU A 257 3.24 -8.31 -29.45
N CYS A 258 4.15 -8.97 -30.15
CA CYS A 258 4.63 -10.29 -29.77
C CYS A 258 6.14 -10.24 -29.50
N ASP A 259 6.62 -11.19 -28.72
CA ASP A 259 8.05 -11.46 -28.62
C ASP A 259 8.62 -11.95 -29.97
N GLU A 260 9.93 -12.20 -30.02
CA GLU A 260 10.63 -12.70 -31.21
C GLU A 260 10.11 -14.06 -31.71
N ASN A 261 9.42 -14.83 -30.86
CA ASN A 261 8.83 -16.12 -31.18
C ASN A 261 7.37 -16.01 -31.68
N GLY A 262 6.79 -14.80 -31.63
CA GLY A 262 5.39 -14.57 -32.00
C GLY A 262 4.41 -14.77 -30.84
N ASP A 263 4.89 -14.95 -29.61
CA ASP A 263 4.04 -15.05 -28.43
C ASP A 263 3.56 -13.66 -27.99
N PRO A 264 2.25 -13.45 -27.75
CA PRO A 264 1.72 -12.16 -27.34
C PRO A 264 2.40 -11.65 -26.06
N LEU A 265 2.79 -10.37 -26.06
CA LEU A 265 3.24 -9.72 -24.82
C LEU A 265 2.07 -9.67 -23.85
N ASN A 266 2.25 -10.28 -22.68
CA ASN A 266 1.22 -10.26 -21.66
C ASN A 266 1.02 -8.83 -21.14
N THR A 267 -0.23 -8.40 -20.97
CA THR A 267 -0.60 -7.04 -20.49
C THR A 267 -0.41 -6.83 -18.98
N TYR A 268 0.45 -7.63 -18.34
CA TYR A 268 0.73 -7.50 -16.91
C TYR A 268 1.68 -6.32 -16.68
N LEU A 269 1.31 -5.44 -15.75
CA LEU A 269 2.14 -4.28 -15.44
C LEU A 269 3.29 -4.62 -14.49
N THR A 270 3.22 -5.75 -13.79
CA THR A 270 4.21 -6.14 -12.77
C THR A 270 4.52 -7.63 -12.74
N LYS A 271 5.64 -8.01 -12.14
CA LYS A 271 6.04 -9.41 -11.92
C LYS A 271 5.02 -10.18 -11.09
N ASP A 272 4.46 -9.57 -10.05
CA ASP A 272 3.48 -10.26 -9.21
C ASP A 272 2.15 -10.48 -9.93
N THR A 273 1.69 -9.49 -10.69
CA THR A 273 0.45 -9.64 -11.47
C THR A 273 0.62 -10.63 -12.62
N ALA A 274 1.83 -10.71 -13.19
CA ALA A 274 2.19 -11.75 -14.15
C ALA A 274 2.22 -13.15 -13.52
N GLY A 275 2.67 -13.25 -12.27
CA GLY A 275 2.77 -14.49 -11.51
C GLY A 275 3.48 -15.58 -12.33
N MET A 276 2.81 -16.73 -12.47
CA MET A 276 3.28 -17.87 -13.27
C MET A 276 3.60 -17.56 -14.74
N ASN A 277 3.14 -16.43 -15.28
CA ASN A 277 3.36 -16.02 -16.67
C ASN A 277 4.66 -15.21 -16.86
N TYR A 278 5.35 -14.82 -15.78
CA TYR A 278 6.65 -14.15 -15.91
C TYR A 278 7.77 -15.13 -16.35
N GLY A 279 7.67 -16.41 -16.01
CA GLY A 279 8.55 -17.44 -16.58
C GLY A 279 9.85 -17.72 -15.84
N MET A 280 10.06 -17.18 -14.63
CA MET A 280 11.14 -17.63 -13.74
C MET A 280 10.76 -18.97 -13.08
N ARG A 281 10.85 -20.07 -13.82
CA ARG A 281 10.52 -21.44 -13.34
C ARG A 281 11.72 -22.32 -13.00
N ALA A 282 12.91 -21.75 -12.83
CA ALA A 282 14.12 -22.51 -12.57
C ALA A 282 14.69 -22.25 -11.15
N ALA A 283 15.16 -23.33 -10.52
CA ALA A 283 15.94 -23.47 -9.28
C ALA A 283 15.41 -22.83 -7.96
N GLY A 284 14.68 -21.71 -7.98
CA GLY A 284 14.25 -20.96 -6.78
C GLY A 284 12.74 -20.85 -6.53
N GLY A 285 11.90 -21.28 -7.48
CA GLY A 285 10.45 -21.04 -7.49
C GLY A 285 10.08 -19.80 -8.32
N GLU A 286 8.79 -19.47 -8.38
CA GLU A 286 8.33 -18.27 -9.09
C GLU A 286 8.88 -17.00 -8.43
N TRP A 287 9.00 -15.90 -9.19
CA TRP A 287 9.63 -14.66 -8.68
C TRP A 287 8.90 -14.11 -7.44
N TYR A 288 7.57 -14.03 -7.47
CA TYR A 288 6.77 -13.53 -6.35
C TYR A 288 6.96 -14.37 -5.08
N GLU A 289 7.03 -15.71 -5.19
CA GLU A 289 7.27 -16.60 -4.05
C GLU A 289 8.66 -16.42 -3.44
N GLN A 290 9.62 -15.99 -4.24
CA GLN A 290 10.95 -15.64 -3.76
C GLN A 290 10.95 -14.25 -3.10
N ALA A 291 10.23 -13.27 -3.65
CA ALA A 291 10.06 -11.93 -3.08
C ALA A 291 9.35 -11.99 -1.71
N ASP A 292 8.27 -12.77 -1.59
CA ASP A 292 7.56 -13.02 -0.33
C ASP A 292 8.50 -13.48 0.80
N LYS A 293 9.49 -14.33 0.48
CA LYS A 293 10.48 -14.81 1.46
C LYS A 293 11.41 -13.68 1.91
N VAL A 294 11.80 -12.80 0.99
CA VAL A 294 12.63 -11.63 1.28
C VAL A 294 11.86 -10.64 2.14
N GLU A 295 10.60 -10.36 1.81
CA GLU A 295 9.69 -9.48 2.54
C GLU A 295 9.44 -9.98 3.96
N ALA A 296 9.10 -11.26 4.10
CA ALA A 296 8.87 -11.88 5.40
C ALA A 296 10.13 -11.80 6.28
N LYS A 297 11.32 -12.02 5.69
CA LYS A 297 12.59 -11.85 6.41
C LYS A 297 12.84 -10.40 6.81
N LEU A 298 12.59 -9.45 5.92
CA LEU A 298 12.76 -8.02 6.21
C LEU A 298 11.82 -7.56 7.33
N VAL A 299 10.55 -7.98 7.32
CA VAL A 299 9.60 -7.67 8.40
C VAL A 299 10.03 -8.34 9.72
N ALA A 300 10.57 -9.56 9.69
CA ALA A 300 11.06 -10.22 10.90
C ALA A 300 12.31 -9.52 11.48
N ASP A 301 13.32 -9.29 10.64
CA ASP A 301 14.67 -8.87 11.05
C ASP A 301 14.87 -7.35 11.04
N GLN A 302 13.92 -6.60 10.48
CA GLN A 302 13.95 -5.13 10.30
C GLN A 302 15.14 -4.62 9.47
N SER A 303 15.90 -5.53 8.86
CA SER A 303 17.04 -5.27 8.00
C SER A 303 17.40 -6.54 7.22
N LEU A 304 18.12 -6.39 6.11
CA LEU A 304 18.67 -7.52 5.36
C LEU A 304 20.19 -7.35 5.25
N ASN A 305 20.92 -8.44 5.48
CA ASN A 305 22.36 -8.50 5.19
C ASN A 305 22.52 -8.97 3.74
N ILE A 306 22.88 -8.04 2.87
CA ILE A 306 23.01 -8.27 1.43
C ILE A 306 24.49 -8.19 1.05
N THR A 307 24.96 -9.20 0.33
CA THR A 307 26.28 -9.20 -0.30
C THR A 307 26.10 -8.99 -1.80
N ILE A 308 26.80 -8.02 -2.39
CA ILE A 308 26.77 -7.71 -3.81
C ILE A 308 28.10 -8.10 -4.45
N GLU A 309 28.03 -8.86 -5.54
CA GLU A 309 29.18 -9.30 -6.32
C GLU A 309 29.08 -8.79 -7.76
N SER A 310 30.21 -8.42 -8.36
CA SER A 310 30.29 -8.07 -9.78
C SER A 310 30.31 -9.32 -10.66
N GLY A 311 29.52 -9.36 -11.73
CA GLY A 311 29.54 -10.43 -12.73
C GLY A 311 29.56 -9.90 -14.16
N ASP A 312 29.77 -10.82 -15.11
CA ASP A 312 29.82 -10.51 -16.55
C ASP A 312 28.51 -9.91 -17.09
N TRP A 313 27.38 -10.16 -16.40
CA TRP A 313 26.04 -9.69 -16.75
C TRP A 313 25.54 -8.56 -15.85
N GLY A 314 26.44 -7.91 -15.10
CA GLY A 314 26.11 -6.88 -14.11
C GLY A 314 26.23 -7.38 -12.67
N PRO A 315 25.97 -6.51 -11.68
CA PRO A 315 26.02 -6.87 -10.27
C PRO A 315 24.91 -7.88 -9.94
N SER A 316 25.20 -8.79 -9.02
CA SER A 316 24.22 -9.74 -8.47
C SER A 316 24.35 -9.77 -6.95
N GLY A 317 23.22 -9.93 -6.25
CA GLY A 317 23.16 -9.94 -4.80
C GLY A 317 22.72 -11.28 -4.21
N THR A 318 23.20 -11.57 -3.01
CA THR A 318 22.73 -12.67 -2.17
C THR A 318 22.32 -12.15 -0.79
N ILE A 319 21.31 -12.78 -0.17
CA ILE A 319 20.81 -12.40 1.15
C ILE A 319 21.17 -13.49 2.15
N ASP A 320 21.84 -13.11 3.25
CA ASP A 320 22.22 -14.06 4.30
C ASP A 320 21.02 -14.82 4.85
N GLY A 321 21.11 -16.16 4.84
CA GLY A 321 20.04 -17.02 5.34
C GLY A 321 18.87 -17.24 4.37
N LEU A 322 18.95 -16.78 3.12
CA LEU A 322 17.96 -17.05 2.06
C LEU A 322 18.60 -17.69 0.82
N SER A 323 19.19 -18.88 0.98
CA SER A 323 19.82 -19.61 -0.13
C SER A 323 18.85 -20.08 -1.23
N SER A 324 17.53 -20.04 -0.98
CA SER A 324 16.51 -20.37 -1.97
C SER A 324 16.18 -19.21 -2.92
N VAL A 325 16.66 -17.99 -2.62
CA VAL A 325 16.46 -16.82 -3.46
C VAL A 325 17.54 -16.78 -4.52
N THR A 326 17.16 -16.83 -5.79
CA THR A 326 18.08 -16.98 -6.93
C THR A 326 18.08 -15.79 -7.88
N PHE A 327 17.20 -14.79 -7.68
CA PHE A 327 17.07 -13.63 -8.55
C PHE A 327 18.09 -12.50 -8.27
N GLY A 328 19.38 -12.81 -8.33
CA GLY A 328 20.45 -11.95 -7.83
C GLY A 328 20.40 -10.48 -8.26
N HIS A 329 19.98 -10.16 -9.49
CA HIS A 329 19.82 -8.77 -9.94
C HIS A 329 18.74 -8.01 -9.14
N SER A 330 17.57 -8.62 -8.89
CA SER A 330 16.53 -8.02 -8.05
C SER A 330 17.00 -7.79 -6.62
N VAL A 331 17.91 -8.62 -6.09
CA VAL A 331 18.51 -8.38 -4.76
C VAL A 331 19.35 -7.10 -4.73
N VAL A 332 20.05 -6.77 -5.83
CA VAL A 332 20.78 -5.50 -5.95
C VAL A 332 19.81 -4.31 -5.87
N ASP A 333 18.70 -4.40 -6.60
CA ASP A 333 17.68 -3.36 -6.61
C ASP A 333 17.03 -3.21 -5.21
N PHE A 334 16.74 -4.33 -4.53
CA PHE A 334 16.21 -4.31 -3.17
C PHE A 334 17.18 -3.64 -2.18
N ASN A 335 18.49 -3.88 -2.31
CA ASN A 335 19.48 -3.18 -1.48
C ASN A 335 19.41 -1.66 -1.69
N THR A 336 19.33 -1.21 -2.93
CA THR A 336 19.19 0.21 -3.29
C THR A 336 17.92 0.82 -2.70
N ILE A 337 16.79 0.10 -2.80
CA ILE A 337 15.50 0.51 -2.23
C ILE A 337 15.59 0.65 -0.71
N LEU A 338 16.23 -0.30 -0.02
CA LEU A 338 16.37 -0.28 1.44
C LEU A 338 17.32 0.81 1.93
N GLU A 339 18.37 1.13 1.19
CA GLU A 339 19.22 2.29 1.46
C GLU A 339 18.42 3.59 1.41
N ASP A 340 17.57 3.77 0.39
CA ASP A 340 16.71 4.96 0.29
C ASP A 340 15.63 4.99 1.38
N LEU A 341 15.01 3.85 1.71
CA LEU A 341 14.05 3.74 2.83
C LEU A 341 14.69 4.20 4.13
N ASN A 342 15.89 3.70 4.41
CA ASN A 342 16.67 4.07 5.58
C ASN A 342 16.98 5.57 5.59
N SER A 343 17.31 6.16 4.45
CA SER A 343 17.57 7.60 4.36
C SER A 343 16.34 8.47 4.66
N LYS A 344 15.15 7.99 4.27
CA LYS A 344 13.88 8.72 4.41
C LYS A 344 13.29 8.60 5.81
N ALA A 345 13.38 7.42 6.42
CA ALA A 345 12.62 7.04 7.61
C ALA A 345 13.43 6.93 8.92
N LYS A 346 14.77 6.80 8.87
CA LYS A 346 15.60 6.75 10.09
C LYS A 346 15.91 8.11 10.70
#